data_AF-A0A5R8P952-F1
#
_entry.id   AF-A0A5R8P952-F1
#
_cell.length_a   1.000
_cell.length_b   1.000
_cell.length_c   1.000
_cell.angle_alpha   90.00
_cell.angle_beta   90.00
_cell.angle_gamma   90.00
#
_symmetry.space_group_name_H-M   'P 1'
#
loop_
_entity.id
_entity.type
_entity.pdbx_description
1 polymer ?
#
loop_
_entity_poly.entity_id
_entity_poly.type
_entity_poly.pdbx_seq_one_letter_code
_entity_poly.pdbx_strand_id
1 'polypeptide(L)'
;MTGDLTRHGVELSNLDQPLFDRAEASKGDLLNYLEFAGERLLRVLRGRPLSVVRVRPGQEPFMQKNLPKNTPEWVRRTTVWAQSSRREISYALCEDLRTLIWFGNQRAVEYHPTLFFAESAPEPTHLVLDLDPSPGQTFADAVAGARLIREALAADGLAGAVKTSGSKGLHVFVPVVAGIDVEDAAAATRAVAARAERIDPAVATTAFIRDDRHGKVFLDATRSGGATVAAAYSPRVRPGVTVSFPLRWSDLDDVSPADFTVRTVPDLIGDTDPWHSEMPAPQELPRDLVEEGHTIPVARVQAMHEGKRRARARREE
;
A
#
# COMPACT_ATOMS: atom_id res chain seq x y z
N MET A 1 32.20 1.73 22.52
CA MET A 1 32.34 3.14 22.12
C MET A 1 31.07 3.55 21.40
N THR A 2 30.10 4.11 22.12
CA THR A 2 28.87 4.67 21.56
C THR A 2 29.22 6.00 20.92
N GLY A 3 29.75 5.94 19.70
CA GLY A 3 30.00 7.14 18.89
C GLY A 3 28.66 7.74 18.51
N ASP A 4 28.50 9.02 18.82
CA ASP A 4 27.32 9.83 18.56
C ASP A 4 27.11 9.95 17.04
N LEU A 5 26.46 8.96 16.44
CA LEU A 5 26.18 8.89 15.01
C LEU A 5 24.91 9.72 14.73
N THR A 6 25.09 11.02 14.58
CA THR A 6 24.04 11.90 14.07
C THR A 6 23.96 11.77 12.55
N ARG A 7 22.78 11.46 12.00
CA ARG A 7 22.51 11.51 10.54
C ARG A 7 21.37 12.47 10.26
N HIS A 8 21.55 13.37 9.29
CA HIS A 8 20.54 14.38 8.92
C HIS A 8 20.03 15.21 10.11
N GLY A 9 20.85 15.41 11.15
CA GLY A 9 20.44 16.09 12.38
C GLY A 9 19.50 15.28 13.28
N VAL A 10 19.57 13.94 13.21
CA VAL A 10 18.91 12.98 14.11
C VAL A 10 19.96 12.15 14.82
N GLU A 11 19.96 12.17 16.15
CA GLU A 11 20.79 11.29 16.98
C GLU A 11 20.30 9.84 16.88
N LEU A 12 21.19 8.95 16.47
CA LEU A 12 20.87 7.54 16.30
C LEU A 12 21.27 6.72 17.54
N SER A 13 20.56 5.61 17.76
CA SER A 13 20.80 4.69 18.88
C SER A 13 20.68 3.25 18.42
N ASN A 14 21.11 2.26 19.21
CA ASN A 14 20.71 0.85 19.04
C ASN A 14 20.84 0.29 17.59
N LEU A 15 21.89 0.70 16.86
CA LEU A 15 22.00 0.39 15.43
C LEU A 15 22.18 -1.10 15.17
N ASP A 16 22.94 -1.79 16.02
CA ASP A 16 23.23 -3.22 15.87
C ASP A 16 22.08 -4.12 16.31
N GLN A 17 20.99 -3.56 16.87
CA GLN A 17 19.87 -4.38 17.33
C GLN A 17 19.08 -4.95 16.14
N PRO A 18 18.72 -6.24 16.17
CA PRO A 18 17.77 -6.82 15.22
C PRO A 18 16.43 -6.09 15.24
N LEU A 19 15.78 -5.94 14.08
CA LEU A 19 14.46 -5.30 14.00
C LEU A 19 13.37 -6.14 14.68
N PHE A 20 13.24 -7.41 14.25
CA PHE A 20 12.30 -8.40 14.75
C PHE A 20 12.75 -9.81 14.34
N ASP A 21 12.11 -10.86 14.85
CA ASP A 21 12.45 -12.25 14.54
C ASP A 21 12.31 -12.55 13.04
N ARG A 22 13.34 -13.18 12.46
CA ARG A 22 13.45 -13.46 11.02
C ARG A 22 13.56 -12.22 10.13
N ALA A 23 13.82 -11.03 10.68
CA ALA A 23 14.11 -9.85 9.87
C ALA A 23 15.40 -10.02 9.05
N GLU A 24 16.41 -10.70 9.63
CA GLU A 24 17.75 -10.83 9.03
C GLU A 24 18.39 -9.46 8.70
N ALA A 25 17.94 -8.42 9.41
CA ALA A 25 18.35 -7.03 9.29
C ALA A 25 18.31 -6.34 10.66
N SER A 26 19.31 -5.49 10.90
CA SER A 26 19.42 -4.63 12.08
C SER A 26 18.69 -3.29 11.87
N LYS A 27 18.59 -2.49 12.95
CA LYS A 27 18.08 -1.12 12.82
C LYS A 27 19.01 -0.27 11.94
N GLY A 28 20.32 -0.50 11.99
CA GLY A 28 21.29 0.13 11.12
C GLY A 28 21.02 -0.16 9.63
N ASP A 29 20.71 -1.42 9.29
CA ASP A 29 20.36 -1.81 7.92
C ASP A 29 19.11 -1.11 7.43
N LEU A 30 18.07 -1.02 8.26
CA LEU A 30 16.87 -0.25 7.94
C LEU A 30 17.20 1.22 7.65
N LEU A 31 18.00 1.86 8.49
CA LEU A 31 18.37 3.26 8.31
C LEU A 31 19.19 3.48 7.04
N ASN A 32 20.15 2.60 6.76
CA ASN A 32 20.93 2.64 5.52
C ASN A 32 20.01 2.48 4.30
N TYR A 33 19.05 1.57 4.35
CA TYR A 33 18.07 1.39 3.27
C TYR A 33 17.17 2.62 3.10
N LEU A 34 16.67 3.22 4.18
CA LEU A 34 15.82 4.41 4.09
C LEU A 34 16.58 5.62 3.55
N GLU A 35 17.88 5.71 3.84
CA GLU A 35 18.77 6.71 3.26
C GLU A 35 18.96 6.49 1.75
N PHE A 36 19.22 5.24 1.34
CA PHE A 36 19.31 4.85 -0.07
C PHE A 36 18.00 5.10 -0.86
N ALA A 37 16.86 4.67 -0.30
CA ALA A 37 15.55 4.80 -0.92
C ALA A 37 14.98 6.23 -0.80
N GLY A 38 15.62 7.10 -0.01
CA GLY A 38 15.07 8.34 0.52
C GLY A 38 14.26 9.15 -0.48
N GLU A 39 14.89 9.65 -1.54
CA GLU A 39 14.19 10.51 -2.52
C GLU A 39 13.05 9.78 -3.24
N ARG A 40 13.22 8.50 -3.58
CA ARG A 40 12.19 7.69 -4.25
C ARG A 40 10.97 7.47 -3.36
N LEU A 41 11.21 7.11 -2.10
CA LEU A 41 10.16 6.94 -1.12
C LEU A 41 9.48 8.29 -0.82
N LEU A 42 10.25 9.37 -0.63
CA LEU A 42 9.72 10.70 -0.33
C LEU A 42 8.83 11.26 -1.45
N ARG A 43 9.09 10.98 -2.74
CA ARG A 43 8.18 11.32 -3.84
C ARG A 43 6.77 10.74 -3.65
N VAL A 44 6.69 9.56 -3.02
CA VAL A 44 5.42 8.89 -2.72
C VAL A 44 4.80 9.41 -1.42
N LEU A 45 5.60 9.87 -0.46
CA LEU A 45 5.13 10.30 0.87
C LEU A 45 4.78 11.79 0.99
N ARG A 46 5.43 12.67 0.21
CA ARG A 46 5.32 14.13 0.33
C ARG A 46 3.86 14.60 0.23
N GLY A 47 3.50 15.54 1.12
CA GLY A 47 2.16 16.12 1.20
C GLY A 47 1.06 15.16 1.67
N ARG A 48 1.37 13.91 2.05
CA ARG A 48 0.37 12.91 2.43
C ARG A 48 0.44 12.59 3.93
N PRO A 49 -0.68 12.61 4.66
CA PRO A 49 -0.77 12.06 6.00
C PRO A 49 -0.17 10.64 6.07
N LEU A 50 0.83 10.45 6.93
CA LEU A 50 1.56 9.19 7.02
C LEU A 50 1.16 8.37 8.25
N SER A 51 0.72 7.14 8.01
CA SER A 51 0.71 6.09 9.04
C SER A 51 1.98 5.24 8.91
N VAL A 52 2.51 4.76 10.03
CA VAL A 52 3.66 3.84 10.02
C VAL A 52 3.38 2.58 10.83
N VAL A 53 3.96 1.45 10.44
CA VAL A 53 4.00 0.25 11.29
C VAL A 53 5.34 0.21 12.01
N ARG A 54 5.28 0.10 13.34
CA ARG A 54 6.47 0.06 14.20
C ARG A 54 6.72 -1.34 14.75
N VAL A 55 8.00 -1.69 14.92
CA VAL A 55 8.45 -2.93 15.56
C VAL A 55 9.32 -2.61 16.76
N ARG A 56 8.81 -2.83 17.97
CA ARG A 56 9.56 -2.55 19.22
C ARG A 56 9.92 -3.87 19.90
N PRO A 57 11.12 -3.98 20.52
CA PRO A 57 11.50 -5.20 21.22
C PRO A 57 10.46 -5.58 22.29
N GLY A 58 10.05 -6.85 22.30
CA GLY A 58 9.06 -7.38 23.24
C GLY A 58 7.62 -6.92 23.00
N GLN A 59 7.31 -6.36 21.82
CA GLN A 59 5.96 -5.92 21.46
C GLN A 59 5.56 -6.42 20.07
N GLU A 60 4.27 -6.73 19.92
CA GLU A 60 3.70 -6.99 18.60
C GLU A 60 3.80 -5.75 17.70
N PRO A 61 4.00 -5.92 16.38
CA PRO A 61 3.96 -4.81 15.44
C PRO A 61 2.63 -4.05 15.52
N PHE A 62 2.68 -2.73 15.50
CA PHE A 62 1.48 -1.89 15.57
C PHE A 62 1.53 -0.72 14.61
N MET A 63 0.36 -0.35 14.08
CA MET A 63 0.21 0.84 13.26
C MET A 63 0.06 2.09 14.13
N GLN A 64 0.94 3.06 13.93
CA GLN A 64 0.86 4.39 14.50
C GLN A 64 0.32 5.37 13.45
N LYS A 65 -0.83 5.97 13.77
CA LYS A 65 -1.44 7.07 13.00
C LYS A 65 -1.18 8.42 13.66
N ASN A 66 -1.49 8.50 14.95
CA ASN A 66 -1.34 9.71 15.74
C ASN A 66 0.11 9.91 16.18
N LEU A 67 0.65 11.11 15.95
CA LEU A 67 1.97 11.50 16.41
C LEU A 67 2.08 11.47 17.95
N PRO A 68 3.18 10.94 18.51
CA PRO A 68 3.48 11.02 19.93
C PRO A 68 3.67 12.47 20.40
N LYS A 69 3.40 12.74 21.69
CA LYS A 69 3.60 14.07 22.28
C LYS A 69 5.05 14.57 22.20
N ASN A 70 6.02 13.66 22.25
CA ASN A 70 7.45 13.94 22.16
C ASN A 70 7.97 14.00 20.70
N THR A 71 7.09 14.14 19.71
CA THR A 71 7.49 14.32 18.31
C THR A 71 8.24 15.64 18.16
N PRO A 72 9.45 15.66 17.57
CA PRO A 72 10.20 16.91 17.38
C PRO A 72 9.41 17.98 16.64
N GLU A 73 9.65 19.25 16.99
CA GLU A 73 8.90 20.40 16.43
C GLU A 73 9.07 20.57 14.92
N TRP A 74 10.24 20.17 14.40
CA TRP A 74 10.54 20.25 12.97
C TRP A 74 9.79 19.20 12.13
N VAL A 75 9.17 18.17 12.74
CA VAL A 75 8.32 17.23 12.02
C VAL A 75 7.00 17.91 11.69
N ARG A 76 6.81 18.25 10.40
CA ARG A 76 5.54 18.80 9.91
C ARG A 76 4.40 17.81 10.17
N ARG A 77 3.23 18.37 10.48
CA ARG A 77 2.05 17.62 10.84
C ARG A 77 0.79 18.27 10.29
N THR A 78 -0.23 17.45 10.09
CA THR A 78 -1.59 17.88 9.75
C THR A 78 -2.59 17.19 10.68
N THR A 79 -3.77 17.78 10.81
CA THR A 79 -4.85 17.22 11.63
C THR A 79 -5.96 16.72 10.73
N VAL A 80 -6.38 15.48 10.93
CA VAL A 80 -7.49 14.88 10.20
C VAL A 80 -8.54 14.39 11.19
N TRP A 81 -9.79 14.74 10.94
CA TRP A 81 -10.92 14.22 11.71
C TRP A 81 -11.16 12.75 11.37
N ALA A 82 -10.97 11.86 12.34
CA ALA A 82 -11.23 10.44 12.16
C ALA A 82 -12.66 10.10 12.60
N GLN A 83 -13.54 9.88 11.63
CA GLN A 83 -14.96 9.53 11.88
C GLN A 83 -15.12 8.30 12.79
N SER A 84 -14.30 7.27 12.58
CA SER A 84 -14.37 6.01 13.34
C SER A 84 -14.11 6.18 14.84
N SER A 85 -13.23 7.11 15.21
CA SER A 85 -12.85 7.37 16.61
C SER A 85 -13.41 8.69 17.15
N ARG A 86 -14.19 9.42 16.33
CA ARG A 86 -14.80 10.73 16.65
C ARG A 86 -13.82 11.69 17.34
N ARG A 87 -12.60 11.77 16.81
CA ARG A 87 -11.53 12.63 17.33
C ARG A 87 -10.60 13.07 16.22
N GLU A 88 -9.89 14.14 16.49
CA GLU A 88 -8.75 14.59 15.68
C GLU A 88 -7.55 13.65 15.85
N ILE A 89 -6.92 13.35 14.73
CA ILE A 89 -5.65 12.61 14.65
C ILE A 89 -4.61 13.53 14.05
N SER A 90 -3.49 13.71 14.75
CA SER A 90 -2.33 14.44 14.24
C SER A 90 -1.44 13.46 13.47
N TYR A 91 -1.41 13.60 12.15
CA TYR A 91 -0.56 12.81 11.26
C TYR A 91 0.73 13.56 10.97
N ALA A 92 1.82 12.82 10.75
CA ALA A 92 3.03 13.41 10.18
C ALA A 92 2.88 13.64 8.68
N LEU A 93 3.56 14.67 8.19
CA LEU A 93 3.91 14.84 6.79
C LEU A 93 5.40 14.53 6.67
N CYS A 94 5.74 13.39 6.07
CA CYS A 94 7.13 12.97 5.88
C CYS A 94 7.64 13.55 4.56
N GLU A 95 8.21 14.75 4.62
CA GLU A 95 8.56 15.53 3.43
C GLU A 95 10.05 15.53 3.09
N ASP A 96 10.89 15.16 4.07
CA ASP A 96 12.34 15.21 3.99
C ASP A 96 13.01 13.96 4.59
N LEU A 97 14.29 13.82 4.27
CA LEU A 97 15.11 12.69 4.72
C LEU A 97 15.31 12.69 6.24
N ARG A 98 15.38 13.87 6.87
CA ARG A 98 15.48 14.00 8.32
C ARG A 98 14.29 13.36 9.04
N THR A 99 13.09 13.62 8.56
CA THR A 99 11.83 13.04 9.07
C THR A 99 11.78 11.54 8.82
N LEU A 100 12.18 11.10 7.63
CA LEU A 100 12.23 9.68 7.30
C LEU A 100 13.19 8.90 8.21
N ILE A 101 14.40 9.42 8.43
CA ILE A 101 15.41 8.82 9.31
C ILE A 101 14.95 8.84 10.79
N TRP A 102 14.27 9.90 11.24
CA TRP A 102 13.67 9.90 12.57
C TRP A 102 12.62 8.80 12.75
N PHE A 103 11.75 8.60 11.77
CA PHE A 103 10.80 7.49 11.77
C PHE A 103 11.52 6.13 11.88
N GLY A 104 12.52 5.90 11.03
CA GLY A 104 13.33 4.69 11.03
C GLY A 104 14.06 4.46 12.36
N ASN A 105 14.62 5.52 12.97
CA ASN A 105 15.32 5.43 14.25
C ASN A 105 14.38 5.04 15.40
N GLN A 106 13.12 5.45 15.29
CA GLN A 106 12.01 5.05 16.16
C GLN A 106 11.40 3.67 15.77
N ARG A 107 12.11 2.89 14.93
CA ARG A 107 11.73 1.56 14.44
C ARG A 107 10.41 1.52 13.66
N ALA A 108 10.12 2.57 12.88
CA ALA A 108 9.09 2.51 11.83
C ALA A 108 9.65 1.74 10.63
N VAL A 109 9.01 0.62 10.29
CA VAL A 109 9.42 -0.26 9.19
C VAL A 109 8.56 -0.03 7.96
N GLU A 110 7.22 0.01 8.13
CA GLU A 110 6.31 0.23 7.00
C GLU A 110 5.78 1.65 6.96
N TYR A 111 5.66 2.21 5.76
CA TYR A 111 5.22 3.57 5.48
C TYR A 111 3.95 3.51 4.63
N HIS A 112 2.85 4.01 5.20
CA HIS A 112 1.50 3.90 4.65
C HIS A 112 0.89 5.30 4.50
N PRO A 113 1.21 6.03 3.42
CA PRO A 113 0.59 7.31 3.13
C PRO A 113 -0.89 7.13 2.77
N THR A 114 -1.67 8.19 2.99
CA THR A 114 -3.02 8.29 2.44
C THR A 114 -3.00 8.49 0.92
N LEU A 115 -4.08 8.06 0.26
CA LEU A 115 -4.27 8.26 -1.18
C LEU A 115 -4.76 9.67 -1.55
N PHE A 116 -4.81 10.61 -0.59
CA PHE A 116 -5.12 12.03 -0.76
C PHE A 116 -4.03 12.91 -0.11
N PHE A 117 -3.94 14.18 -0.54
CA PHE A 117 -3.03 15.18 0.01
C PHE A 117 -3.62 15.87 1.24
N ALA A 118 -2.76 16.28 2.19
CA ALA A 118 -3.16 16.95 3.42
C ALA A 118 -3.85 18.30 3.22
N GLU A 119 -3.45 19.03 2.17
CA GLU A 119 -3.88 20.41 1.91
C GLU A 119 -5.13 20.48 1.02
N SER A 120 -5.58 19.34 0.49
CA SER A 120 -6.79 19.22 -0.32
C SER A 120 -7.95 18.70 0.53
N ALA A 121 -9.19 18.92 0.06
CA ALA A 121 -10.28 18.01 0.39
C ALA A 121 -9.81 16.56 0.08
N PRO A 122 -10.35 15.51 0.72
CA PRO A 122 -9.88 14.14 0.55
C PRO A 122 -10.20 13.59 -0.86
N GLU A 123 -9.55 14.15 -1.87
CA GLU A 123 -9.65 13.80 -3.27
C GLU A 123 -8.69 12.63 -3.56
N PRO A 124 -9.17 11.54 -4.15
CA PRO A 124 -8.32 10.44 -4.57
C PRO A 124 -7.33 10.91 -5.63
N THR A 125 -6.07 10.56 -5.42
CA THR A 125 -5.01 10.79 -6.42
C THR A 125 -4.78 9.58 -7.33
N HIS A 126 -5.23 8.41 -6.90
CA HIS A 126 -5.08 7.15 -7.61
C HIS A 126 -6.28 6.23 -7.35
N LEU A 127 -6.62 5.42 -8.35
CA LEU A 127 -7.28 4.14 -8.09
C LEU A 127 -6.22 3.12 -7.66
N VAL A 128 -6.55 2.26 -6.70
CA VAL A 128 -5.65 1.19 -6.25
C VAL A 128 -6.39 -0.14 -6.23
N LEU A 129 -5.85 -1.09 -6.99
CA LEU A 129 -6.28 -2.48 -7.00
C LEU A 129 -5.24 -3.31 -6.24
N ASP A 130 -5.69 -4.00 -5.20
CA ASP A 130 -4.87 -4.85 -4.33
C ASP A 130 -5.17 -6.31 -4.67
N LEU A 131 -4.17 -7.03 -5.18
CA LEU A 131 -4.31 -8.38 -5.70
C LEU A 131 -3.69 -9.36 -4.73
N ASP A 132 -4.54 -10.10 -4.04
CA ASP A 132 -4.13 -11.07 -3.02
C ASP A 132 -4.39 -12.50 -3.51
N PRO A 133 -3.34 -13.33 -3.67
CA PRO A 133 -3.51 -14.75 -3.95
C PRO A 133 -4.18 -15.44 -2.76
N SER A 134 -5.12 -16.34 -3.05
CA SER A 134 -5.80 -17.16 -2.05
C SER A 134 -4.84 -18.16 -1.37
N PRO A 135 -5.19 -18.73 -0.22
CA PRO A 135 -4.39 -19.79 0.40
C PRO A 135 -4.12 -20.94 -0.58
N GLY A 136 -2.84 -21.31 -0.74
CA GLY A 136 -2.41 -22.33 -1.71
C GLY A 136 -1.95 -21.77 -3.06
N GLN A 137 -2.29 -20.53 -3.39
CA GLN A 137 -1.80 -19.84 -4.58
C GLN A 137 -0.41 -19.21 -4.35
N THR A 138 0.27 -18.96 -5.46
CA THR A 138 1.61 -18.42 -5.58
C THR A 138 1.59 -16.97 -6.06
N PHE A 139 2.78 -16.37 -6.19
CA PHE A 139 2.90 -15.04 -6.79
C PHE A 139 2.52 -15.04 -8.29
N ALA A 140 2.78 -16.13 -9.01
CA ALA A 140 2.40 -16.26 -10.42
C ALA A 140 0.87 -16.17 -10.61
N ASP A 141 0.09 -16.69 -9.67
CA ASP A 141 -1.36 -16.49 -9.68
C ASP A 141 -1.72 -15.00 -9.54
N ALA A 142 -1.09 -14.29 -8.59
CA ALA A 142 -1.30 -12.85 -8.44
C ALA A 142 -0.92 -12.07 -9.72
N VAL A 143 0.14 -12.49 -10.43
CA VAL A 143 0.53 -11.95 -11.73
C VAL A 143 -0.56 -12.18 -12.77
N ALA A 144 -1.12 -13.39 -12.85
CA ALA A 144 -2.24 -13.69 -13.75
C ALA A 144 -3.44 -12.75 -13.48
N GLY A 145 -3.81 -12.56 -12.21
CA GLY A 145 -4.83 -11.58 -11.83
C GLY A 145 -4.47 -10.14 -12.25
N ALA A 146 -3.20 -9.75 -12.12
CA ALA A 146 -2.74 -8.41 -12.50
C ALA A 146 -2.79 -8.18 -14.01
N ARG A 147 -2.57 -9.24 -14.82
CA ARG A 147 -2.73 -9.18 -16.29
C ARG A 147 -4.19 -8.95 -16.68
N LEU A 148 -5.14 -9.60 -16.00
CA LEU A 148 -6.58 -9.36 -16.21
C LEU A 148 -6.97 -7.91 -15.87
N ILE A 149 -6.43 -7.37 -14.78
CA ILE A 149 -6.59 -5.95 -14.44
C ILE A 149 -6.02 -5.05 -15.53
N ARG A 150 -4.82 -5.34 -16.03
CA ARG A 150 -4.18 -4.55 -17.09
C ARG A 150 -5.00 -4.57 -18.38
N GLU A 151 -5.56 -5.72 -18.75
CA GLU A 151 -6.43 -5.85 -19.92
C GLU A 151 -7.73 -5.06 -19.75
N ALA A 152 -8.38 -5.16 -18.58
CA ALA A 152 -9.57 -4.38 -18.27
C ALA A 152 -9.30 -2.86 -18.33
N LEU A 153 -8.20 -2.40 -17.75
CA LEU A 153 -7.78 -0.99 -17.83
C LEU A 153 -7.54 -0.56 -19.28
N ALA A 154 -6.85 -1.37 -20.07
CA ALA A 154 -6.54 -1.05 -21.47
C ALA A 154 -7.81 -0.92 -22.34
N ALA A 155 -8.83 -1.75 -22.08
CA ALA A 155 -10.13 -1.64 -22.74
C ALA A 155 -10.84 -0.30 -22.46
N ASP A 156 -10.55 0.32 -21.31
CA ASP A 156 -11.04 1.63 -20.88
C ASP A 156 -10.13 2.79 -21.30
N GLY A 157 -9.06 2.52 -22.06
CA GLY A 157 -8.05 3.52 -22.39
C GLY A 157 -7.21 3.98 -21.19
N LEU A 158 -7.25 3.23 -20.09
CA LEU A 158 -6.50 3.49 -18.87
C LEU A 158 -5.22 2.65 -18.80
N ALA A 159 -4.23 3.18 -18.10
CA ALA A 159 -2.98 2.51 -17.78
C ALA A 159 -2.67 2.65 -16.28
N GLY A 160 -1.92 1.69 -15.73
CA GLY A 160 -1.46 1.74 -14.35
C GLY A 160 -0.02 1.24 -14.20
N ALA A 161 0.62 1.65 -13.11
CA ALA A 161 1.90 1.12 -12.67
C ALA A 161 1.69 -0.03 -11.68
N VAL A 162 2.63 -0.99 -11.67
CA VAL A 162 2.54 -2.18 -10.84
C VAL A 162 3.70 -2.24 -9.84
N LYS A 163 3.43 -2.77 -8.65
CA LYS A 163 4.44 -3.09 -7.65
C LYS A 163 4.10 -4.36 -6.89
N THR A 164 5.11 -5.07 -6.40
CA THR A 164 4.86 -6.06 -5.35
C THR A 164 4.26 -5.38 -4.13
N SER A 165 3.39 -6.09 -3.40
CA SER A 165 2.98 -5.62 -2.09
C SER A 165 4.12 -5.73 -1.06
N GLY A 166 5.19 -6.48 -1.38
CA GLY A 166 6.20 -6.92 -0.42
C GLY A 166 5.68 -8.00 0.52
N SER A 167 4.51 -8.58 0.23
CA SER A 167 3.97 -9.75 0.93
C SER A 167 3.79 -10.89 -0.07
N LYS A 168 2.56 -11.24 -0.46
CA LYS A 168 2.28 -12.32 -1.42
C LYS A 168 1.72 -11.83 -2.75
N GLY A 169 1.27 -10.59 -2.79
CA GLY A 169 0.43 -10.04 -3.84
C GLY A 169 1.06 -8.87 -4.60
N LEU A 170 0.24 -8.24 -5.42
CA LEU A 170 0.58 -7.08 -6.24
C LEU A 170 -0.35 -5.91 -5.92
N HIS A 171 0.12 -4.70 -6.17
CA HIS A 171 -0.77 -3.54 -6.28
C HIS A 171 -0.64 -2.94 -7.67
N VAL A 172 -1.78 -2.53 -8.25
CA VAL A 172 -1.84 -1.73 -9.48
C VAL A 172 -2.36 -0.34 -9.10
N PHE A 173 -1.61 0.69 -9.48
CA PHE A 173 -1.93 2.10 -9.24
C PHE A 173 -2.27 2.78 -10.55
N VAL A 174 -3.44 3.41 -10.62
CA VAL A 174 -3.91 4.19 -11.76
C VAL A 174 -4.01 5.65 -11.32
N PRO A 175 -3.08 6.53 -11.71
CA PRO A 175 -3.14 7.94 -11.36
C PRO A 175 -4.31 8.61 -12.06
N VAL A 176 -5.04 9.44 -11.33
CA VAL A 176 -6.26 10.11 -11.82
C VAL A 176 -6.16 11.62 -11.66
N VAL A 177 -6.86 12.36 -12.52
CA VAL A 177 -6.94 13.83 -12.43
C VAL A 177 -7.57 14.28 -11.11
N ALA A 178 -7.26 15.51 -10.68
CA ALA A 178 -7.84 16.11 -9.49
C ALA A 178 -9.35 16.40 -9.66
N GLY A 179 -10.07 16.59 -8.55
CA GLY A 179 -11.50 16.91 -8.54
C GLY A 179 -12.44 15.71 -8.71
N ILE A 180 -11.91 14.47 -8.75
CA ILE A 180 -12.72 13.26 -8.76
C ILE A 180 -13.28 13.00 -7.37
N ASP A 181 -14.57 12.70 -7.30
CA ASP A 181 -15.25 12.33 -6.07
C ASP A 181 -14.77 10.96 -5.55
N VAL A 182 -14.71 10.79 -4.23
CA VAL A 182 -14.22 9.56 -3.59
C VAL A 182 -15.06 8.35 -3.99
N GLU A 183 -16.36 8.52 -4.07
CA GLU A 183 -17.33 7.50 -4.40
C GLU A 183 -17.23 7.11 -5.88
N ASP A 184 -16.97 8.08 -6.77
CA ASP A 184 -16.72 7.84 -8.19
C ASP A 184 -15.42 7.06 -8.43
N ALA A 185 -14.33 7.43 -7.74
CA ALA A 185 -13.09 6.67 -7.81
C ALA A 185 -13.27 5.24 -7.29
N ALA A 186 -13.99 5.07 -6.17
CA ALA A 186 -14.31 3.75 -5.64
C ALA A 186 -15.21 2.95 -6.61
N ALA A 187 -16.16 3.60 -7.28
CA ALA A 187 -17.02 3.01 -8.29
C ALA A 187 -16.20 2.51 -9.50
N ALA A 188 -15.39 3.37 -10.10
CA ALA A 188 -14.53 3.00 -11.21
C ALA A 188 -13.60 1.82 -10.85
N THR A 189 -13.02 1.83 -9.64
CA THR A 189 -12.16 0.72 -9.17
C THR A 189 -12.94 -0.61 -9.10
N ARG A 190 -14.19 -0.59 -8.61
CA ARG A 190 -15.06 -1.78 -8.60
C ARG A 190 -15.37 -2.27 -10.01
N ALA A 191 -15.68 -1.37 -10.93
CA ALA A 191 -15.96 -1.72 -12.31
C ALA A 191 -14.75 -2.36 -13.00
N VAL A 192 -13.54 -1.82 -12.81
CA VAL A 192 -12.30 -2.44 -13.33
C VAL A 192 -12.12 -3.85 -12.78
N ALA A 193 -12.27 -4.05 -11.47
CA ALA A 193 -12.11 -5.36 -10.86
C ALA A 193 -13.17 -6.37 -11.35
N ALA A 194 -14.42 -5.94 -11.48
CA ALA A 194 -15.50 -6.78 -12.00
C ALA A 194 -15.31 -7.13 -13.48
N ARG A 195 -14.83 -6.17 -14.29
CA ARG A 195 -14.46 -6.40 -15.70
C ARG A 195 -13.33 -7.42 -15.81
N ALA A 196 -12.28 -7.29 -15.00
CA ALA A 196 -11.19 -8.24 -14.95
C ALA A 196 -11.63 -9.65 -14.52
N GLU A 197 -12.53 -9.79 -13.54
CA GLU A 197 -13.12 -11.10 -13.19
C GLU A 197 -13.92 -11.70 -14.36
N ARG A 198 -14.60 -10.89 -15.18
CA ARG A 198 -15.35 -11.39 -16.35
C ARG A 198 -14.47 -11.90 -17.49
N ILE A 199 -13.24 -11.38 -17.62
CA ILE A 199 -12.27 -11.84 -18.63
C ILE A 199 -11.91 -13.31 -18.37
N ASP A 200 -11.54 -13.64 -17.12
CA ASP A 200 -11.30 -15.01 -16.70
C ASP A 200 -11.80 -15.28 -15.26
N PRO A 201 -13.04 -15.78 -15.09
CA PRO A 201 -13.62 -16.04 -13.78
C PRO A 201 -13.07 -17.31 -13.10
N ALA A 202 -12.21 -18.09 -13.78
CA ALA A 202 -11.51 -19.23 -13.19
C ALA A 202 -10.22 -18.79 -12.48
N VAL A 203 -9.61 -17.69 -12.90
CA VAL A 203 -8.36 -17.16 -12.31
C VAL A 203 -8.63 -16.21 -11.14
N ALA A 204 -9.59 -15.31 -11.29
CA ALA A 204 -9.77 -14.19 -10.36
C ALA A 204 -11.20 -14.05 -9.85
N THR A 205 -11.36 -13.27 -8.78
CA THR A 205 -12.66 -12.96 -8.21
C THR A 205 -12.71 -11.67 -7.41
N THR A 206 -13.88 -11.02 -7.40
CA THR A 206 -14.19 -9.89 -6.53
C THR A 206 -14.91 -10.31 -5.22
N ALA A 207 -15.06 -11.62 -4.97
CA ALA A 207 -15.70 -12.15 -3.77
C ALA A 207 -14.96 -11.73 -2.48
N PHE A 208 -15.60 -10.87 -1.69
CA PHE A 208 -14.99 -10.32 -0.48
C PHE A 208 -14.78 -11.39 0.61
N ILE A 209 -15.74 -12.31 0.78
CA ILE A 209 -15.67 -13.42 1.73
C ILE A 209 -14.64 -14.43 1.22
N ARG A 210 -13.62 -14.71 2.06
CA ARG A 210 -12.49 -15.59 1.69
C ARG A 210 -12.92 -16.98 1.22
N ASP A 211 -13.90 -17.58 1.88
CA ASP A 211 -14.35 -18.94 1.56
C ASP A 211 -15.07 -19.01 0.20
N ASP A 212 -15.70 -17.91 -0.22
CA ASP A 212 -16.41 -17.78 -1.49
C ASP A 212 -15.44 -17.48 -2.66
N ARG A 213 -14.12 -17.36 -2.39
CA ARG A 213 -13.11 -17.13 -3.42
C ARG A 213 -12.73 -18.41 -4.16
N HIS A 214 -13.00 -19.58 -3.59
CA HIS A 214 -12.76 -20.90 -4.20
C HIS A 214 -11.36 -21.07 -4.81
N GLY A 215 -10.32 -20.57 -4.12
CA GLY A 215 -8.93 -20.69 -4.57
C GLY A 215 -8.51 -19.73 -5.68
N LYS A 216 -9.35 -18.74 -6.02
CA LYS A 216 -9.06 -17.71 -7.02
C LYS A 216 -8.37 -16.49 -6.42
N VAL A 217 -7.70 -15.71 -7.26
CA VAL A 217 -7.04 -14.46 -6.85
C VAL A 217 -8.10 -13.43 -6.49
N PHE A 218 -7.97 -12.80 -5.33
CA PHE A 218 -8.88 -11.75 -4.92
C PHE A 218 -8.46 -10.41 -5.55
N LEU A 219 -9.37 -9.80 -6.31
CA LEU A 219 -9.22 -8.45 -6.87
C LEU A 219 -9.87 -7.44 -5.92
N ASP A 220 -9.10 -6.95 -4.95
CA ASP A 220 -9.59 -6.03 -3.93
C ASP A 220 -9.65 -4.59 -4.46
N ALA A 221 -10.87 -4.14 -4.74
CA ALA A 221 -11.18 -2.76 -5.14
C ALA A 221 -11.50 -1.83 -3.95
N THR A 222 -11.33 -2.28 -2.70
CA THR A 222 -11.76 -1.51 -1.50
C THR A 222 -10.71 -0.53 -0.98
N ARG A 223 -9.55 -0.42 -1.64
CA ARG A 223 -8.45 0.48 -1.25
C ARG A 223 -8.65 1.92 -1.73
N SER A 224 -9.34 2.12 -2.85
CA SER A 224 -9.60 3.45 -3.40
C SER A 224 -10.50 4.28 -2.48
N GLY A 225 -10.20 5.58 -2.33
CA GLY A 225 -11.10 6.50 -1.62
C GLY A 225 -10.81 6.78 -0.14
N GLY A 226 -9.55 6.70 0.30
CA GLY A 226 -9.14 7.22 1.63
C GLY A 226 -8.45 6.21 2.56
N ALA A 227 -8.23 4.97 2.10
CA ALA A 227 -7.36 4.04 2.81
C ALA A 227 -5.89 4.46 2.68
N THR A 228 -5.06 3.94 3.58
CA THR A 228 -3.60 3.99 3.44
C THR A 228 -3.13 2.71 2.78
N VAL A 229 -2.11 2.80 1.93
CA VAL A 229 -1.49 1.65 1.26
C VAL A 229 0.01 1.72 1.49
N ALA A 230 0.69 0.58 1.64
CA ALA A 230 2.14 0.56 1.75
C ALA A 230 2.75 1.27 0.53
N ALA A 231 3.57 2.29 0.77
CA ALA A 231 4.21 3.07 -0.29
C ALA A 231 5.12 2.19 -1.15
N ALA A 232 5.28 2.55 -2.43
CA ALA A 232 6.40 2.04 -3.20
C ALA A 232 7.72 2.32 -2.46
N TYR A 233 8.63 1.36 -2.48
CA TYR A 233 9.88 1.33 -1.71
C TYR A 233 9.73 1.21 -0.18
N SER A 234 8.51 1.11 0.36
CA SER A 234 8.31 0.83 1.78
C SER A 234 8.79 -0.59 2.12
N PRO A 235 9.64 -0.78 3.15
CA PRO A 235 9.84 -2.08 3.76
C PRO A 235 8.54 -2.63 4.37
N ARG A 236 8.49 -3.95 4.58
CA ARG A 236 7.39 -4.71 5.18
C ARG A 236 7.87 -5.47 6.41
N VAL A 237 7.02 -5.59 7.43
CA VAL A 237 7.26 -6.44 8.61
C VAL A 237 6.96 -7.90 8.24
N ARG A 238 7.91 -8.46 7.49
CA ARG A 238 7.90 -9.82 6.93
C ARG A 238 9.32 -10.40 7.04
N PRO A 239 9.48 -11.74 7.00
CA PRO A 239 10.81 -12.35 6.96
C PRO A 239 11.69 -11.74 5.87
N GLY A 240 12.94 -11.43 6.19
CA GLY A 240 13.90 -10.75 5.30
C GLY A 240 13.66 -9.24 5.10
N VAL A 241 12.65 -8.65 5.74
CA VAL A 241 12.24 -7.24 5.55
C VAL A 241 12.07 -6.90 4.08
N THR A 242 11.15 -7.62 3.44
CA THR A 242 10.79 -7.42 2.04
C THR A 242 10.29 -6.00 1.76
N VAL A 243 10.37 -5.57 0.51
CA VAL A 243 10.03 -4.21 0.07
C VAL A 243 8.79 -4.28 -0.85
N SER A 244 7.86 -3.32 -0.70
CA SER A 244 6.83 -3.09 -1.72
C SER A 244 7.50 -2.46 -2.94
N PHE A 245 7.91 -3.31 -3.87
CA PHE A 245 8.89 -2.96 -4.88
C PHE A 245 8.23 -2.69 -6.25
N PRO A 246 8.44 -1.50 -6.84
CA PRO A 246 7.99 -1.15 -8.19
C PRO A 246 8.54 -2.08 -9.27
N LEU A 247 7.70 -2.49 -10.21
CA LEU A 247 8.08 -3.40 -11.28
C LEU A 247 7.65 -2.84 -12.63
N ARG A 248 8.35 -3.24 -13.68
CA ARG A 248 7.81 -3.15 -15.05
C ARG A 248 6.83 -4.28 -15.26
N TRP A 249 5.83 -4.04 -16.09
CA TRP A 249 4.90 -5.09 -16.51
C TRP A 249 5.59 -6.25 -17.25
N SER A 250 6.75 -6.02 -17.88
CA SER A 250 7.54 -7.06 -18.54
C SER A 250 8.19 -8.04 -17.58
N ASP A 251 8.46 -7.60 -16.34
CA ASP A 251 9.35 -8.33 -15.42
C ASP A 251 8.56 -9.24 -14.45
N LEU A 252 7.23 -9.19 -14.50
CA LEU A 252 6.35 -9.84 -13.51
C LEU A 252 6.55 -11.37 -13.44
N ASP A 253 6.87 -12.00 -14.57
CA ASP A 253 6.98 -13.46 -14.67
C ASP A 253 8.33 -13.99 -14.17
N ASP A 254 9.31 -13.10 -13.97
CA ASP A 254 10.70 -13.43 -13.65
C ASP A 254 11.10 -13.14 -12.20
N VAL A 255 10.14 -12.69 -11.36
CA VAL A 255 10.42 -12.18 -10.01
C VAL A 255 9.50 -12.75 -8.96
N SER A 256 9.95 -12.69 -7.71
CA SER A 256 9.20 -13.00 -6.51
C SER A 256 9.30 -11.84 -5.51
N PRO A 257 8.28 -11.58 -4.67
CA PRO A 257 8.37 -10.57 -3.61
C PRO A 257 9.55 -10.75 -2.66
N ALA A 258 10.04 -11.99 -2.50
CA ALA A 258 11.18 -12.30 -1.64
C ALA A 258 12.53 -11.81 -2.20
N ASP A 259 12.61 -11.55 -3.50
CA ASP A 259 13.83 -11.06 -4.16
C ASP A 259 14.15 -9.62 -3.76
N PHE A 260 13.12 -8.88 -3.30
CA PHE A 260 13.20 -7.47 -2.97
C PHE A 260 13.17 -7.28 -1.45
N THR A 261 14.34 -7.07 -0.86
CA THR A 261 14.54 -6.80 0.57
C THR A 261 15.30 -5.51 0.78
N VAL A 262 15.31 -5.00 2.01
CA VAL A 262 16.15 -3.84 2.37
C VAL A 262 17.65 -4.06 2.09
N ARG A 263 18.10 -5.31 1.93
CA ARG A 263 19.49 -5.67 1.67
C ARG A 263 19.79 -5.92 0.20
N THR A 264 18.81 -6.38 -0.59
CA THR A 264 19.01 -6.71 -2.01
C THR A 264 18.67 -5.56 -2.95
N VAL A 265 17.65 -4.75 -2.60
CA VAL A 265 17.18 -3.65 -3.44
C VAL A 265 18.29 -2.64 -3.81
N PRO A 266 19.19 -2.22 -2.90
CA PRO A 266 20.25 -1.28 -3.25
C PRO A 266 21.11 -1.70 -4.44
N ASP A 267 21.52 -2.98 -4.47
CA ASP A 267 22.35 -3.53 -5.54
C ASP A 267 21.54 -3.79 -6.83
N LEU A 268 20.23 -4.09 -6.70
CA LEU A 268 19.36 -4.40 -7.84
C LEU A 268 19.05 -3.17 -8.70
N ILE A 269 18.77 -2.01 -8.10
CA ILE A 269 18.25 -0.84 -8.84
C ILE A 269 19.26 0.28 -9.04
N GLY A 270 20.33 0.32 -8.25
CA GLY A 270 21.30 1.43 -8.25
C GLY A 270 20.60 2.78 -8.13
N ASP A 271 20.78 3.65 -9.14
CA ASP A 271 20.20 5.00 -9.18
C ASP A 271 18.86 5.11 -9.93
N THR A 272 18.31 4.00 -10.45
CA THR A 272 17.04 4.02 -11.20
C THR A 272 15.82 4.22 -10.30
N ASP A 273 14.73 4.77 -10.84
CA ASP A 273 13.43 4.91 -10.16
C ASP A 273 12.30 4.34 -11.05
N PRO A 274 12.13 3.01 -11.08
CA PRO A 274 11.08 2.37 -11.86
C PRO A 274 9.68 2.84 -11.48
N TRP A 275 9.42 3.26 -10.24
CA TRP A 275 8.10 3.78 -9.89
C TRP A 275 7.78 5.04 -10.67
N HIS A 276 8.71 5.98 -10.70
CA HIS A 276 8.52 7.22 -11.44
C HIS A 276 8.50 7.01 -12.95
N SER A 277 9.37 6.15 -13.51
CA SER A 277 9.45 5.96 -14.96
C SER A 277 8.27 5.18 -15.53
N GLU A 278 7.70 4.25 -14.78
CA GLU A 278 6.57 3.40 -15.24
C GLU A 278 5.20 3.99 -14.87
N MET A 279 5.13 5.04 -14.03
CA MET A 279 3.88 5.70 -13.66
C MET A 279 3.33 6.51 -14.85
N PRO A 280 2.12 6.20 -15.35
CA PRO A 280 1.51 7.02 -16.39
C PRO A 280 1.14 8.41 -15.86
N ALA A 281 0.88 9.35 -16.77
CA ALA A 281 0.30 10.64 -16.39
C ALA A 281 -1.09 10.44 -15.75
N PRO A 282 -1.57 11.37 -14.91
CA PRO A 282 -2.94 11.35 -14.41
C PRO A 282 -3.98 11.28 -15.53
N GLN A 283 -4.99 10.41 -15.36
CA GLN A 283 -5.99 10.10 -16.39
C GLN A 283 -7.39 10.52 -15.96
N GLU A 284 -8.23 10.87 -16.94
CA GLU A 284 -9.66 11.06 -16.74
C GLU A 284 -10.36 9.69 -16.69
N LEU A 285 -11.35 9.54 -15.80
CA LEU A 285 -12.11 8.31 -15.71
C LEU A 285 -13.23 8.28 -16.76
N PRO A 286 -13.34 7.21 -17.57
CA PRO A 286 -14.48 7.06 -18.48
C PRO A 286 -15.81 7.09 -17.71
N ARG A 287 -16.77 7.82 -18.25
CA ARG A 287 -18.07 8.01 -17.59
C ARG A 287 -18.84 6.70 -17.44
N ASP A 288 -18.83 5.86 -18.46
CA ASP A 288 -19.48 4.55 -18.47
C ASP A 288 -18.85 3.58 -17.45
N LEU A 289 -17.53 3.67 -17.24
CA LEU A 289 -16.84 2.92 -16.19
C LEU A 289 -17.32 3.31 -14.79
N VAL A 290 -17.45 4.62 -14.53
CA VAL A 290 -17.96 5.14 -13.25
C VAL A 290 -19.43 4.74 -13.06
N GLU A 291 -20.26 4.92 -14.09
CA GLU A 291 -21.69 4.55 -14.07
C GLU A 291 -21.88 3.05 -13.80
N GLU A 292 -21.13 2.15 -14.45
CA GLU A 292 -21.15 0.72 -14.15
C GLU A 292 -20.75 0.48 -12.68
N GLY A 293 -19.70 1.13 -12.21
CA GLY A 293 -19.18 1.00 -10.85
C GLY A 293 -20.18 1.35 -9.74
N HIS A 294 -21.09 2.29 -10.02
CA HIS A 294 -22.19 2.65 -9.12
C HIS A 294 -23.29 1.62 -9.07
N THR A 295 -23.47 0.82 -10.14
CA THR A 295 -24.41 -0.31 -10.14
C THR A 295 -23.88 -1.51 -9.37
N ILE A 296 -22.55 -1.62 -9.21
CA ILE A 296 -21.89 -2.72 -8.49
C ILE A 296 -21.96 -2.44 -6.97
N PRO A 297 -22.61 -3.32 -6.19
CA PRO A 297 -22.71 -3.11 -4.75
C PRO A 297 -21.35 -3.13 -4.06
N VAL A 298 -21.24 -2.41 -2.94
CA VAL A 298 -20.02 -2.41 -2.13
C VAL A 298 -19.83 -3.78 -1.48
N ALA A 299 -18.81 -4.52 -1.92
CA ALA A 299 -18.60 -5.92 -1.54
C ALA A 299 -18.53 -6.14 0.00
N ARG A 300 -17.96 -5.19 0.74
CA ARG A 300 -17.93 -5.23 2.22
C ARG A 300 -19.33 -5.16 2.84
N VAL A 301 -20.22 -4.35 2.27
CA VAL A 301 -21.61 -4.21 2.74
C VAL A 301 -22.40 -5.49 2.43
N GLN A 302 -22.22 -6.05 1.23
CA GLN A 302 -22.82 -7.33 0.88
C GLN A 302 -22.37 -8.45 1.81
N ALA A 303 -21.06 -8.59 2.04
CA ALA A 303 -20.51 -9.59 2.94
C ALA A 303 -21.03 -9.43 4.38
N MET A 304 -21.21 -8.21 4.87
CA MET A 304 -21.82 -7.95 6.18
C MET A 304 -23.29 -8.42 6.23
N HIS A 305 -24.08 -8.11 5.20
CA HIS A 305 -25.47 -8.56 5.11
C HIS A 305 -25.58 -10.08 5.02
N GLU A 306 -24.70 -10.72 4.25
CA GLU A 306 -24.62 -12.18 4.14
C GLU A 306 -24.20 -12.85 5.44
N GLY A 307 -23.19 -12.31 6.13
CA GLY A 307 -22.78 -12.78 7.46
C GLY A 307 -23.95 -12.71 8.45
N LYS A 308 -24.73 -11.62 8.45
CA LYS A 308 -25.94 -11.50 9.27
C LYS A 308 -27.01 -12.53 8.89
N ARG A 309 -27.23 -12.77 7.59
CA ARG A 309 -28.18 -13.81 7.11
C ARG A 309 -27.77 -15.22 7.56
N ARG A 310 -26.50 -15.59 7.34
CA ARG A 310 -25.95 -16.90 7.76
C ARG A 310 -26.02 -17.08 9.28
N ALA A 311 -25.71 -16.02 10.06
CA ALA A 311 -25.80 -16.05 11.51
C ALA A 311 -27.24 -16.16 12.03
N ARG A 312 -28.21 -15.57 11.32
CA ARG A 312 -29.64 -15.70 11.67
C ARG A 312 -30.15 -17.12 11.40
N ALA A 313 -29.83 -17.69 10.25
CA ALA A 313 -30.22 -19.07 9.90
C ALA A 313 -29.70 -20.07 10.94
N ARG A 314 -28.43 -19.95 11.39
CA ARG A 314 -27.85 -20.81 12.44
C ARG A 314 -28.46 -20.64 13.84
N ARG A 315 -29.24 -19.59 14.08
CA ARG A 315 -29.96 -19.39 15.35
C ARG A 315 -31.40 -19.92 15.30
N GLU A 316 -31.89 -20.19 14.10
CA GLU A 316 -33.21 -20.74 13.83
C GLU A 316 -33.17 -22.27 13.65
N GLU A 317 -31.96 -22.87 13.58
CA GLU A 317 -31.65 -24.31 13.70
C GLU A 317 -31.33 -24.71 15.14
#